data_AF-F4PLW0-F1
#
_entry.id   AF-F4PLW0-F1
#
_cell.length_a   1.000
_cell.length_b   1.000
_cell.length_c   1.000
_cell.angle_alpha   90.00
_cell.angle_beta   90.00
_cell.angle_gamma   90.00
#
_symmetry.space_group_name_H-M   'P 1'
#
loop_
_entity.id
_entity.type
_entity.pdbx_description
1 polymer ?
#
loop_
_entity_poly.entity_id
_entity_poly.type
_entity_poly.pdbx_seq_one_letter_code
_entity_poly.pdbx_strand_id
1 'polypeptide(L)'
;MREWESKITLLKEIHLNSNRRDDDESDRVEIEPPYIIAKGVTMKKFLERRERDLLGHLKNTKLAFVNGDVLVYELENSEARAILTGWFSGWITKSHVDPFIQITGSTDIIISPNIVRQPDNSFRPRGGKEGPFPRSSTMVVEVGYLQSLQSLQDKAIQYLGVATEIQIVLSLLYDRSHSVNHPQTVISFGTSPLNYTNQNIINSWYNPPTTTPTPSPSPSQSTNDNTCILEIPTSSLFHGVVHQLEGIPVTIPLNLLQLRSELNDIQF
;
A
#
# COMPACT_ATOMS: atom_id res chain seq x y z
N MET A 1 -28.72 6.13 9.41
CA MET A 1 -28.26 5.41 8.21
C MET A 1 -27.74 6.36 7.11
N ARG A 2 -27.69 7.69 7.31
CA ARG A 2 -27.19 8.66 6.31
C ARG A 2 -25.97 9.47 6.77
N GLU A 3 -25.55 9.34 8.02
CA GLU A 3 -24.59 10.27 8.61
C GLU A 3 -23.16 10.05 8.09
N TRP A 4 -22.73 8.79 7.96
CA TRP A 4 -21.39 8.47 7.44
C TRP A 4 -21.31 8.89 5.97
N GLU A 5 -22.34 8.58 5.20
CA GLU A 5 -22.47 8.92 3.79
C GLU A 5 -22.41 10.42 3.59
N SER A 6 -23.23 11.19 4.33
CA SER A 6 -23.22 12.65 4.22
C SER A 6 -21.87 13.26 4.56
N LYS A 7 -21.17 12.73 5.58
CA LYS A 7 -19.81 13.21 5.93
C LYS A 7 -18.78 12.83 4.87
N ILE A 8 -18.83 11.62 4.33
CA ILE A 8 -17.92 11.20 3.25
C ILE A 8 -18.18 12.02 1.98
N THR A 9 -19.44 12.23 1.60
CA THR A 9 -19.79 13.07 0.46
C THR A 9 -19.29 14.50 0.64
N LEU A 10 -19.49 15.10 1.83
CA LEU A 10 -18.96 16.42 2.12
C LEU A 10 -17.43 16.46 2.01
N LEU A 11 -16.72 15.46 2.56
CA LEU A 11 -15.27 15.37 2.44
C LEU A 11 -14.81 15.26 0.97
N LYS A 12 -15.54 14.49 0.14
CA LYS A 12 -15.27 14.41 -1.30
C LYS A 12 -15.50 15.73 -2.00
N GLU A 13 -16.58 16.45 -1.69
CA GLU A 13 -16.86 17.77 -2.26
C GLU A 13 -15.78 18.79 -1.89
N ILE A 14 -15.34 18.79 -0.62
CA ILE A 14 -14.24 19.63 -0.17
C ILE A 14 -12.96 19.28 -0.95
N HIS A 15 -12.64 18.00 -1.10
CA HIS A 15 -11.43 17.56 -1.82
C HIS A 15 -11.48 17.89 -3.33
N LEU A 16 -12.62 17.65 -3.99
CA LEU A 16 -12.85 18.00 -5.40
C LEU A 16 -12.73 19.51 -5.64
N ASN A 17 -13.29 20.33 -4.74
CA ASN A 17 -13.18 21.78 -4.85
C ASN A 17 -11.77 22.29 -4.57
N SER A 18 -10.99 21.58 -3.74
CA SER A 18 -9.57 21.88 -3.53
C SER A 18 -8.73 21.56 -4.77
N ASN A 19 -9.06 20.49 -5.50
CA ASN A 19 -8.34 20.14 -6.73
C ASN A 19 -8.67 21.11 -7.88
N ARG A 20 -9.92 21.59 -8.03
CA ARG A 20 -10.29 22.49 -9.15
C ARG A 20 -9.63 23.88 -9.17
N ARG A 21 -8.89 24.27 -8.13
CA ARG A 21 -8.19 25.58 -8.05
C ARG A 21 -6.76 25.50 -8.60
N ASP A 22 -6.54 24.67 -9.62
CA ASP A 22 -5.24 24.23 -10.17
C ASP A 22 -4.33 25.33 -10.78
N ASP A 23 -4.68 26.61 -10.72
CA ASP A 23 -3.77 27.68 -11.19
C ASP A 23 -2.78 28.15 -10.11
N ASP A 24 -2.98 27.80 -8.84
CA ASP A 24 -2.05 28.18 -7.76
C ASP A 24 -1.95 27.04 -6.73
N GLU A 25 -0.96 26.15 -6.91
CA GLU A 25 -0.69 25.03 -5.99
C GLU A 25 -0.42 25.48 -4.54
N SER A 26 -0.11 26.77 -4.34
CA SER A 26 0.16 27.39 -3.03
C SER A 26 -1.06 27.49 -2.12
N ASP A 27 -2.28 27.38 -2.66
CA ASP A 27 -3.56 27.53 -1.94
C ASP A 27 -4.26 26.19 -1.64
N ARG A 28 -3.60 25.05 -1.89
CA ARG A 28 -4.16 23.74 -1.55
C ARG A 28 -4.30 23.63 -0.03
N VAL A 29 -5.55 23.49 0.44
CA VAL A 29 -5.81 23.11 1.83
C VAL A 29 -5.36 21.66 1.97
N GLU A 30 -4.19 21.46 2.54
CA GLU A 30 -3.71 20.14 2.92
C GLU A 30 -4.58 19.66 4.07
N ILE A 31 -5.58 18.87 3.73
CA ILE A 31 -6.41 18.28 4.75
C ILE A 31 -5.78 16.95 5.12
N GLU A 32 -5.02 16.95 6.21
CA GLU A 32 -4.29 15.77 6.68
C GLU A 32 -5.28 14.66 7.09
N PRO A 33 -5.34 13.52 6.37
CA PRO A 33 -6.03 12.34 6.87
C PRO A 33 -5.29 11.76 8.09
N PRO A 34 -5.99 11.04 8.98
CA PRO A 34 -7.34 10.51 8.79
C PRO A 34 -8.47 11.42 9.30
N TYR A 35 -9.64 11.35 8.64
CA TYR A 35 -10.86 12.04 9.03
C TYR A 35 -11.76 11.19 9.91
N ILE A 36 -12.13 11.69 11.09
CA ILE A 36 -13.11 11.03 11.94
C ILE A 36 -14.52 11.34 11.42
N ILE A 37 -15.19 10.34 10.85
CA ILE A 37 -16.58 10.46 10.37
C ILE A 37 -17.60 9.99 11.41
N ALA A 38 -17.20 9.20 12.39
CA ALA A 38 -18.04 8.81 13.51
C ALA A 38 -17.21 8.46 14.76
N LYS A 39 -17.82 8.62 15.93
CA LYS A 39 -17.24 8.29 17.24
C LYS A 39 -18.15 7.37 18.03
N GLY A 40 -17.61 6.65 19.01
CA GLY A 40 -18.38 5.75 19.88
C GLY A 40 -19.05 4.59 19.14
N VAL A 41 -18.47 4.18 18.01
CA VAL A 41 -18.92 3.05 17.20
C VAL A 41 -18.33 1.77 17.79
N THR A 42 -19.11 0.68 17.85
CA THR A 42 -18.56 -0.62 18.23
C THR A 42 -17.96 -1.32 17.02
N MET A 43 -16.92 -2.15 17.21
CA MET A 43 -16.30 -2.89 16.10
C MET A 43 -17.33 -3.73 15.33
N LYS A 44 -18.26 -4.39 16.03
CA LYS A 44 -19.36 -5.14 15.41
C LYS A 44 -20.20 -4.25 14.48
N LYS A 45 -20.61 -3.07 14.95
CA LYS A 45 -21.40 -2.11 14.14
C LYS A 45 -20.61 -1.61 12.94
N PHE A 46 -19.30 -1.40 13.09
CA PHE A 46 -18.42 -1.05 11.98
C PHE A 46 -18.38 -2.14 10.91
N LEU A 47 -18.11 -3.40 11.29
CA LEU A 47 -18.02 -4.53 10.36
C LEU A 47 -19.37 -4.82 9.67
N GLU A 48 -20.48 -4.83 10.41
CA GLU A 48 -21.84 -4.99 9.85
C GLU A 48 -22.22 -3.87 8.88
N ARG A 49 -21.69 -2.66 9.09
CA ARG A 49 -21.89 -1.55 8.16
C ARG A 49 -21.02 -1.73 6.93
N ARG A 50 -19.75 -2.10 7.11
CA ARG A 50 -18.82 -2.30 6.01
C ARG A 50 -19.30 -3.38 5.05
N GLU A 51 -19.76 -4.51 5.56
CA GLU A 51 -20.31 -5.61 4.75
C GLU A 51 -21.47 -5.15 3.86
N ARG A 52 -22.35 -4.28 4.37
CA ARG A 52 -23.46 -3.69 3.60
C ARG A 52 -22.98 -2.66 2.55
N ASP A 53 -21.94 -1.91 2.89
CA ASP A 53 -21.43 -0.80 2.07
C ASP A 53 -20.48 -1.26 0.95
N LEU A 54 -19.95 -2.50 1.00
CA LEU A 54 -19.14 -3.11 -0.06
C LEU A 54 -19.86 -3.17 -1.42
N LEU A 55 -21.19 -3.06 -1.43
CA LEU A 55 -22.04 -3.06 -2.63
C LEU A 55 -22.57 -1.65 -3.00
N GLY A 56 -22.18 -0.61 -2.26
CA GLY A 56 -22.73 0.74 -2.40
C GLY A 56 -21.75 1.79 -2.95
N HIS A 57 -22.16 3.05 -2.86
CA HIS A 57 -21.40 4.24 -3.29
C HIS A 57 -20.10 4.49 -2.50
N LEU A 58 -19.85 3.73 -1.43
CA LEU A 58 -18.64 3.78 -0.59
C LEU A 58 -17.61 2.71 -0.92
N LYS A 59 -17.82 1.94 -2.00
CA LYS A 59 -16.90 0.86 -2.43
C LYS A 59 -15.46 1.34 -2.61
N ASN A 60 -15.28 2.56 -3.09
CA ASN A 60 -13.97 3.16 -3.37
C ASN A 60 -13.43 4.02 -2.22
N THR A 61 -14.15 4.11 -1.10
CA THR A 61 -13.70 4.84 0.09
C THR A 61 -13.10 3.87 1.08
N LYS A 62 -11.97 4.27 1.62
CA LYS A 62 -11.19 3.48 2.53
C LYS A 62 -11.46 3.87 3.97
N LEU A 63 -12.04 2.94 4.71
CA LEU A 63 -12.47 3.14 6.08
C LEU A 63 -11.59 2.34 7.04
N ALA A 64 -11.32 2.92 8.20
CA ALA A 64 -10.66 2.25 9.31
C ALA A 64 -11.49 2.41 10.57
N PHE A 65 -11.35 1.47 11.48
CA PHE A 65 -11.87 1.54 12.83
C PHE A 65 -10.71 1.62 13.80
N VAL A 66 -10.69 2.63 14.68
CA VAL A 66 -9.64 2.80 15.69
C VAL A 66 -10.27 3.30 16.98
N ASN A 67 -10.23 2.48 18.03
CA ASN A 67 -10.65 2.85 19.39
C ASN A 67 -12.06 3.46 19.48
N GLY A 68 -13.00 2.94 18.69
CA GLY A 68 -14.38 3.44 18.66
C GLY A 68 -14.65 4.53 17.62
N ASP A 69 -13.61 5.03 16.96
CA ASP A 69 -13.73 6.02 15.90
C ASP A 69 -13.70 5.34 14.52
N VAL A 70 -14.48 5.89 13.60
CA VAL A 70 -14.48 5.49 12.19
C VAL A 70 -13.79 6.58 11.40
N LEU A 71 -12.74 6.17 10.71
CA LEU A 71 -11.81 7.02 10.01
C LEU A 71 -11.95 6.85 8.50
N VAL A 72 -11.86 7.94 7.75
CA VAL A 72 -11.56 7.91 6.31
C VAL A 72 -10.08 8.28 6.16
N TYR A 73 -9.26 7.39 5.59
CA TYR A 73 -7.85 7.71 5.31
C TYR A 73 -7.60 7.96 3.83
N GLU A 74 -8.53 7.55 2.96
CA GLU A 74 -8.49 7.88 1.54
C GLU A 74 -9.92 7.96 0.99
N LEU A 75 -10.23 9.08 0.34
CA LEU A 75 -11.59 9.40 -0.11
C LEU A 75 -11.97 8.65 -1.39
N GLU A 76 -11.00 8.49 -2.30
CA GLU A 76 -11.15 7.83 -3.59
C GLU A 76 -9.88 7.06 -3.96
N ASN A 77 -10.01 6.00 -4.75
CA ASN A 77 -8.86 5.39 -5.40
C ASN A 77 -8.27 6.40 -6.38
N SER A 78 -7.09 6.95 -6.07
CA SER A 78 -6.32 7.65 -7.09
C SER A 78 -5.92 6.68 -8.21
N GLU A 79 -5.74 7.21 -9.42
CA GLU A 79 -5.24 6.43 -10.56
C GLU A 79 -3.87 5.81 -10.25
N ALA A 80 -2.98 6.58 -9.60
CA ALA A 80 -1.69 6.12 -9.07
C ALA A 80 -1.83 4.83 -8.25
N ARG A 81 -2.78 4.86 -7.30
CA ARG A 81 -3.06 3.72 -6.42
C ARG A 81 -3.65 2.55 -7.18
N ALA A 82 -4.60 2.78 -8.10
CA ALA A 82 -5.18 1.71 -8.91
C ALA A 82 -4.13 1.00 -9.76
N ILE A 83 -3.21 1.76 -10.36
CA ILE A 83 -2.12 1.22 -11.17
C ILE A 83 -1.13 0.46 -10.28
N LEU A 84 -0.72 1.02 -9.14
CA LEU A 84 0.18 0.33 -8.21
C LEU A 84 -0.39 -0.97 -7.69
N THR A 85 -1.65 -0.96 -7.25
CA THR A 85 -2.32 -2.17 -6.79
C THR A 85 -2.45 -3.21 -7.92
N GLY A 86 -2.70 -2.75 -9.15
CA GLY A 86 -2.66 -3.59 -10.36
C GLY A 86 -1.27 -4.17 -10.64
N TRP A 87 -0.23 -3.34 -10.53
CA TRP A 87 1.16 -3.74 -10.76
C TRP A 87 1.61 -4.78 -9.75
N PHE A 88 1.34 -4.58 -8.46
CA PHE A 88 1.67 -5.59 -7.43
C PHE A 88 0.93 -6.90 -7.65
N SER A 89 -0.31 -6.83 -8.11
CA SER A 89 -1.07 -8.02 -8.47
C SER A 89 -0.43 -8.72 -9.68
N GLY A 90 -0.05 -7.96 -10.70
CA GLY A 90 0.66 -8.45 -11.88
C GLY A 90 2.04 -9.03 -11.59
N TRP A 91 2.77 -8.45 -10.64
CA TRP A 91 4.07 -8.94 -10.18
C TRP A 91 3.94 -10.33 -9.56
N ILE A 92 2.95 -10.54 -8.67
CA ILE A 92 2.69 -11.87 -8.10
C ILE A 92 2.28 -12.86 -9.19
N THR A 93 1.35 -12.49 -10.08
CA THR A 93 0.85 -13.44 -11.11
C THR A 93 1.90 -13.83 -12.14
N LYS A 94 2.88 -12.95 -12.40
CA LYS A 94 4.03 -13.24 -13.28
C LYS A 94 5.19 -13.95 -12.56
N SER A 95 5.13 -14.04 -11.23
CA SER A 95 6.17 -14.69 -10.43
C SER A 95 5.96 -16.21 -10.33
N HIS A 96 7.02 -16.94 -9.98
CA HIS A 96 6.94 -18.38 -9.70
C HIS A 96 6.10 -18.73 -8.48
N VAL A 97 5.65 -17.74 -7.69
CA VAL A 97 4.86 -17.98 -6.48
C VAL A 97 3.35 -17.81 -6.66
N ASP A 98 2.87 -17.45 -7.85
CA ASP A 98 1.42 -17.34 -8.13
C ASP A 98 0.60 -18.58 -7.71
N PRO A 99 1.06 -19.83 -7.95
CA PRO A 99 0.33 -21.02 -7.52
C PRO A 99 0.22 -21.16 -5.99
N PHE A 100 1.03 -20.42 -5.24
CA PHE A 100 1.19 -20.53 -3.80
C PHE A 100 0.74 -19.28 -3.04
N ILE A 101 0.43 -18.17 -3.73
CA ILE A 101 -0.04 -16.93 -3.12
C ILE A 101 -1.42 -16.58 -3.64
N GLN A 102 -2.31 -16.21 -2.72
CA GLN A 102 -3.61 -15.64 -3.02
C GLN A 102 -3.54 -14.12 -2.79
N ILE A 103 -3.88 -13.37 -3.82
CA ILE A 103 -4.13 -11.94 -3.72
C ILE A 103 -5.54 -11.77 -3.15
N THR A 104 -5.65 -11.24 -1.94
CA THR A 104 -6.93 -10.93 -1.28
C THR A 104 -7.35 -9.48 -1.51
N GLY A 105 -6.52 -8.69 -2.18
CA GLY A 105 -6.78 -7.28 -2.48
C GLY A 105 -6.98 -6.48 -1.20
N SER A 106 -7.92 -5.56 -1.23
CA SER A 106 -8.21 -4.71 -0.09
C SER A 106 -9.28 -5.31 0.81
N THR A 107 -8.86 -6.20 1.72
CA THR A 107 -9.74 -6.85 2.70
C THR A 107 -9.53 -6.24 4.08
N ASP A 108 -10.58 -6.12 4.89
CA ASP A 108 -10.45 -5.68 6.28
C ASP A 108 -9.57 -6.65 7.09
N ILE A 109 -8.58 -6.10 7.79
CA ILE A 109 -7.68 -6.80 8.70
C ILE A 109 -7.96 -6.30 10.12
N ILE A 110 -8.38 -7.22 10.98
CA ILE A 110 -8.54 -6.97 12.40
C ILE A 110 -7.14 -7.03 13.03
N ILE A 111 -6.59 -5.87 13.39
CA ILE A 111 -5.25 -5.78 14.00
C ILE A 111 -5.33 -6.02 15.50
N SER A 112 -6.40 -5.56 16.14
CA SER A 112 -6.65 -5.78 17.56
C SER A 112 -8.16 -5.66 17.83
N PRO A 113 -8.66 -5.98 19.04
CA PRO A 113 -10.09 -5.86 19.37
C PRO A 113 -10.69 -4.47 19.11
N ASN A 114 -9.84 -3.44 19.01
CA ASN A 114 -10.25 -2.05 18.81
C ASN A 114 -9.70 -1.42 17.52
N ILE A 115 -9.03 -2.18 16.66
CA ILE A 115 -8.41 -1.65 15.44
C ILE A 115 -8.72 -2.56 14.25
N VAL A 116 -9.35 -1.99 13.23
CA VAL A 116 -9.53 -2.60 11.91
C VAL A 116 -8.97 -1.66 10.85
N ARG A 117 -8.11 -2.19 9.99
CA ARG A 117 -7.53 -1.47 8.85
C ARG A 117 -7.81 -2.22 7.56
N GLN A 118 -7.65 -1.55 6.44
CA GLN A 118 -7.84 -2.16 5.13
C GLN A 118 -6.65 -1.75 4.26
N PRO A 119 -5.68 -2.64 4.00
CA PRO A 119 -4.54 -2.32 3.16
C PRO A 119 -4.95 -2.18 1.70
N ASP A 120 -4.07 -1.62 0.88
CA ASP A 120 -4.30 -1.48 -0.55
C ASP A 120 -4.34 -2.83 -1.24
N ASN A 121 -3.32 -3.63 -0.97
CA ASN A 121 -3.29 -5.05 -1.30
C ASN A 121 -2.88 -5.86 -0.09
N SER A 122 -3.38 -7.08 -0.06
CA SER A 122 -2.97 -8.09 0.90
C SER A 122 -2.77 -9.42 0.20
N PHE A 123 -1.81 -10.18 0.71
CA PHE A 123 -1.37 -11.44 0.15
C PHE A 123 -1.32 -12.46 1.26
N ARG A 124 -1.76 -13.68 0.96
CA ARG A 124 -1.64 -14.83 1.86
C ARG A 124 -1.22 -16.06 1.09
N PRO A 125 -0.56 -17.03 1.74
CA PRO A 125 -0.37 -18.35 1.18
C PRO A 125 -1.69 -18.99 0.73
N ARG A 126 -1.65 -19.71 -0.39
CA ARG A 126 -2.70 -20.64 -0.80
C ARG A 126 -2.55 -21.92 0.03
N GLY A 127 -3.26 -21.98 1.14
CA GLY A 127 -3.52 -23.22 1.86
C GLY A 127 -4.92 -23.73 1.56
N GLY A 128 -5.05 -25.00 1.21
CA GLY A 128 -6.36 -25.67 1.19
C GLY A 128 -7.04 -25.59 2.56
N LYS A 129 -8.34 -25.90 2.62
CA LYS A 129 -9.15 -25.83 3.84
C LYS A 129 -8.53 -26.54 5.07
N GLU A 130 -7.56 -27.44 4.88
CA GLU A 130 -6.88 -28.22 5.93
C GLU A 130 -5.33 -28.14 5.89
N GLY A 131 -4.75 -27.21 5.11
CA GLY A 131 -3.29 -27.10 4.97
C GLY A 131 -2.60 -26.34 6.12
N PRO A 132 -1.27 -26.49 6.28
CA PRO A 132 -0.49 -25.90 7.38
C PRO A 132 -0.29 -24.38 7.28
N PHE A 133 -0.89 -23.73 6.28
CA PHE A 133 -0.63 -22.33 5.98
C PHE A 133 -1.57 -21.38 6.73
N PRO A 134 -1.07 -20.19 7.14
CA PRO A 134 -1.89 -19.15 7.72
C PRO A 134 -3.04 -18.77 6.78
N ARG A 135 -4.26 -18.66 7.33
CA ARG A 135 -5.44 -18.21 6.58
C ARG A 135 -5.50 -16.69 6.45
N SER A 136 -4.67 -15.99 7.23
CA SER A 136 -4.58 -14.54 7.25
C SER A 136 -3.51 -14.05 6.28
N SER A 137 -3.56 -12.75 6.00
CA SER A 137 -2.54 -12.09 5.18
C SER A 137 -1.17 -12.16 5.87
N THR A 138 -0.14 -12.52 5.13
CA THR A 138 1.26 -12.54 5.58
C THR A 138 2.07 -11.38 5.02
N MET A 139 1.58 -10.77 3.94
CA MET A 139 2.12 -9.55 3.37
C MET A 139 1.00 -8.56 3.07
N VAL A 140 1.27 -7.28 3.32
CA VAL A 140 0.39 -6.17 2.93
C VAL A 140 1.19 -5.10 2.18
N VAL A 141 0.51 -4.44 1.26
CA VAL A 141 1.02 -3.27 0.55
C VAL A 141 0.14 -2.09 0.90
N GLU A 142 0.78 -0.97 1.21
CA GLU A 142 0.16 0.33 1.47
C GLU A 142 0.72 1.37 0.50
N VAL A 143 -0.14 2.22 -0.03
CA VAL A 143 0.15 3.30 -0.97
C VAL A 143 -0.44 4.57 -0.37
N GLY A 144 0.39 5.37 0.30
CA GLY A 144 0.00 6.65 0.84
C GLY A 144 0.00 7.71 -0.26
N TYR A 145 -1.18 8.15 -0.68
CA TYR A 145 -1.34 9.28 -1.62
C TYR A 145 -1.67 10.62 -0.95
N LEU A 146 -2.33 10.56 0.22
CA LEU A 146 -2.63 11.71 1.08
C LEU A 146 -2.08 11.51 2.49
N GLN A 147 -1.43 10.38 2.75
CA GLN A 147 -0.97 10.02 4.08
C GLN A 147 0.40 10.60 4.34
N SER A 148 0.66 11.07 5.56
CA SER A 148 2.02 11.39 5.98
C SER A 148 2.89 10.14 6.09
N LEU A 149 4.20 10.33 6.00
CA LEU A 149 5.20 9.29 6.26
C LEU A 149 4.97 8.61 7.62
N GLN A 150 4.74 9.40 8.67
CA GLN A 150 4.48 8.91 10.01
C GLN A 150 3.21 8.03 10.05
N SER A 151 2.14 8.43 9.36
CA SER A 151 0.90 7.66 9.28
C SER A 151 1.10 6.27 8.64
N LEU A 152 1.92 6.18 7.59
CA LEU A 152 2.30 4.91 6.98
C LEU A 152 3.17 4.06 7.92
N GLN A 153 4.13 4.66 8.62
CA GLN A 153 4.97 3.97 9.61
C GLN A 153 4.13 3.41 10.76
N ASP A 154 3.20 4.20 11.31
CA ASP A 154 2.31 3.78 12.38
C ASP A 154 1.41 2.61 11.95
N LYS A 155 0.89 2.65 10.71
CA LYS A 155 0.16 1.52 10.11
C LYS A 155 1.05 0.28 10.00
N ALA A 156 2.29 0.42 9.53
CA ALA A 156 3.21 -0.71 9.38
C ALA A 156 3.53 -1.37 10.73
N ILE A 157 3.77 -0.58 11.77
CA ILE A 157 3.96 -1.07 13.14
C ILE A 157 2.72 -1.82 13.64
N GLN A 158 1.53 -1.28 13.37
CA GLN A 158 0.26 -1.93 13.72
C GLN A 158 0.11 -3.29 13.03
N TYR A 159 0.39 -3.38 11.72
CA TYR A 159 0.33 -4.63 10.99
C TYR A 159 1.34 -5.66 11.50
N LEU A 160 2.59 -5.26 11.73
CA LEU A 160 3.64 -6.15 12.23
C LEU A 160 3.50 -6.51 13.73
N GLY A 161 2.43 -6.06 14.38
CA GLY A 161 2.14 -6.39 15.76
C GLY A 161 1.82 -7.88 15.95
N VAL A 162 2.00 -8.37 17.18
CA VAL A 162 1.80 -9.78 17.58
C VAL A 162 0.40 -10.33 17.38
N ALA A 163 -0.57 -9.47 17.09
CA ALA A 163 -1.97 -9.83 16.90
C ALA A 163 -2.31 -10.14 15.44
N THR A 164 -1.36 -9.99 14.51
CA THR A 164 -1.54 -10.42 13.11
C THR A 164 -0.47 -11.44 12.71
N GLU A 165 -0.68 -12.07 11.56
CA GLU A 165 0.25 -13.00 10.93
C GLU A 165 1.11 -12.32 9.84
N ILE A 166 1.00 -10.99 9.71
CA ILE A 166 1.72 -10.20 8.72
C ILE A 166 3.19 -10.13 9.11
N GLN A 167 4.05 -10.54 8.18
CA GLN A 167 5.50 -10.52 8.35
C GLN A 167 6.18 -9.46 7.47
N ILE A 168 5.46 -8.97 6.46
CA ILE A 168 5.97 -8.01 5.47
C ILE A 168 4.94 -6.90 5.27
N VAL A 169 5.38 -5.66 5.43
CA VAL A 169 4.64 -4.47 5.04
C VAL A 169 5.47 -3.69 4.04
N LEU A 170 4.95 -3.51 2.83
CA LEU A 170 5.56 -2.64 1.84
C LEU A 170 4.73 -1.36 1.72
N SER A 171 5.30 -0.23 2.08
CA SER A 171 4.64 1.08 2.02
C SER A 171 5.28 1.95 0.95
N LEU A 172 4.47 2.58 0.12
CA LEU A 172 4.89 3.55 -0.89
C LEU A 172 4.21 4.89 -0.61
N LEU A 173 4.98 5.95 -0.48
CA LEU A 173 4.50 7.30 -0.24
C LEU A 173 4.62 8.14 -1.51
N TYR A 174 3.52 8.74 -1.96
CA TYR A 174 3.54 9.83 -2.94
C TYR A 174 3.56 11.15 -2.19
N ASP A 175 4.58 11.96 -2.45
CA ASP A 175 4.60 13.35 -2.02
C ASP A 175 4.22 14.24 -3.21
N ARG A 176 3.00 14.77 -3.13
CA ARG A 176 2.40 15.61 -4.16
C ARG A 176 3.05 16.98 -4.27
N SER A 177 3.78 17.45 -3.25
CA SER A 177 4.47 18.74 -3.32
C SER A 177 5.63 18.74 -4.33
N HIS A 178 6.06 17.55 -4.75
CA HIS A 178 7.19 17.35 -5.64
C HIS A 178 6.83 16.48 -6.86
N SER A 179 5.95 15.47 -6.73
CA SER A 179 5.45 14.71 -7.88
C SER A 179 4.12 14.03 -7.61
N VAL A 180 3.14 14.28 -8.47
CA VAL A 180 1.88 13.51 -8.50
C VAL A 180 2.03 12.14 -9.17
N ASN A 181 3.13 11.90 -9.90
CA ASN A 181 3.27 10.74 -10.78
C ASN A 181 4.15 9.62 -10.19
N HIS A 182 5.00 9.94 -9.23
CA HIS A 182 5.98 8.98 -8.70
C HIS A 182 5.93 8.87 -7.17
N PRO A 183 5.95 7.64 -6.62
CA PRO A 183 6.18 7.44 -5.20
C PRO A 183 7.60 7.90 -4.90
N GLN A 184 7.73 8.72 -3.85
CA GLN A 184 8.97 9.36 -3.46
C GLN A 184 9.72 8.58 -2.39
N THR A 185 8.99 7.79 -1.61
CA THR A 185 9.59 6.95 -0.57
C THR A 185 8.93 5.59 -0.56
N VAL A 186 9.71 4.56 -0.87
CA VAL A 186 9.33 3.17 -0.60
C VAL A 186 9.97 2.78 0.72
N ILE A 187 9.17 2.22 1.61
CA ILE A 187 9.59 1.73 2.90
C ILE A 187 9.15 0.28 3.00
N SER A 188 10.10 -0.60 3.27
CA SER A 188 9.80 -1.99 3.60
C SER A 188 10.01 -2.18 5.08
N PHE A 189 9.02 -2.76 5.74
CA PHE A 189 9.08 -3.15 7.13
C PHE A 189 8.91 -4.67 7.24
N GLY A 190 9.57 -5.26 8.23
CA GLY A 190 9.56 -6.71 8.48
C GLY A 190 10.92 -7.35 8.22
N THR A 191 10.93 -8.60 7.78
CA THR A 191 12.16 -9.40 7.61
C THR A 191 12.96 -9.09 6.35
N SER A 192 12.47 -8.20 5.48
CA SER A 192 13.18 -7.76 4.28
C SER A 192 13.39 -6.24 4.34
N PRO A 193 14.39 -5.77 5.10
CA PRO A 193 14.72 -4.35 5.10
C PRO A 193 15.19 -3.94 3.71
N LEU A 194 14.78 -2.75 3.26
CA LEU A 194 15.36 -2.16 2.05
C LEU A 194 16.86 -1.94 2.28
N ASN A 195 17.70 -2.57 1.47
CA ASN A 195 19.13 -2.26 1.44
C ASN A 195 19.35 -0.76 1.15
N TYR A 196 20.37 -0.15 1.77
CA TYR A 196 20.79 1.24 1.54
C TYR A 196 20.86 1.62 0.05
N THR A 197 21.30 0.72 -0.82
CA THR A 197 21.33 0.97 -2.28
C THR A 197 19.93 1.15 -2.86
N ASN A 198 18.98 0.27 -2.50
CA ASN A 198 17.58 0.41 -2.91
C ASN A 198 17.00 1.73 -2.43
N GLN A 199 17.27 2.10 -1.17
CA GLN A 199 16.83 3.38 -0.60
C GLN A 199 17.40 4.57 -1.38
N ASN A 200 18.70 4.56 -1.72
CA ASN A 200 19.31 5.63 -2.50
C ASN A 200 18.76 5.74 -3.91
N ILE A 201 18.46 4.62 -4.56
CA ILE A 201 17.89 4.62 -5.91
C ILE A 201 16.50 5.24 -5.89
N ILE A 202 15.67 4.85 -4.92
CA ILE A 202 14.34 5.44 -4.72
C ILE A 202 14.46 6.94 -4.40
N ASN A 203 15.34 7.31 -3.47
CA ASN A 203 15.59 8.71 -3.12
C ASN A 203 16.14 9.50 -4.32
N SER A 204 16.88 8.87 -5.25
CA SER A 204 17.36 9.53 -6.47
C SER A 204 16.25 9.85 -7.47
N TRP A 205 15.07 9.23 -7.35
CA TRP A 205 13.90 9.60 -8.17
C TRP A 205 13.40 11.01 -7.87
N TYR A 206 13.70 11.55 -6.67
CA TYR A 206 13.32 12.89 -6.21
C TYR A 206 14.13 14.01 -6.87
N ASN A 207 15.42 13.78 -7.13
CA ASN A 207 16.34 14.76 -7.72
C ASN A 207 17.04 14.15 -8.94
N PRO A 208 16.42 14.14 -10.14
CA PRO A 208 17.19 13.88 -11.34
C PRO A 208 18.33 14.90 -11.38
N PRO A 209 19.61 14.48 -11.52
CA PRO A 209 20.74 15.37 -11.38
C PRO A 209 20.57 16.59 -12.30
N THR A 210 20.32 17.74 -11.68
CA THR A 210 20.20 19.03 -12.35
C THR A 210 21.59 19.45 -12.80
N THR A 211 21.86 19.25 -14.09
CA THR A 211 22.88 19.98 -14.86
C THR A 211 24.32 19.93 -14.32
N THR A 212 25.05 18.90 -14.73
CA THR A 212 26.36 19.09 -15.38
C THR A 212 26.38 18.24 -16.65
N PRO A 213 26.92 18.71 -17.79
CA PRO A 213 27.04 17.93 -19.04
C PRO A 213 28.13 16.88 -18.95
N THR A 214 28.40 16.36 -17.75
CA THR A 214 29.09 15.11 -17.56
C THR A 214 28.00 14.05 -17.64
N PRO A 215 28.12 13.03 -18.50
CA PRO A 215 27.23 11.88 -18.44
C PRO A 215 27.45 11.24 -17.07
N SER A 216 26.67 11.68 -16.07
CA SER A 216 26.37 10.82 -14.94
C SER A 216 25.84 9.55 -15.59
N PRO A 217 26.39 8.37 -15.26
CA PRO A 217 25.82 7.15 -15.77
C PRO A 217 24.35 7.20 -15.36
N SER A 218 23.45 7.45 -16.32
CA SER A 218 22.07 7.00 -16.19
C SER A 218 22.22 5.59 -15.67
N PRO A 219 21.59 5.21 -14.53
CA PRO A 219 21.64 3.85 -14.04
C PRO A 219 21.36 3.01 -15.27
N SER A 220 22.37 2.24 -15.67
CA SER A 220 22.40 1.68 -17.02
C SER A 220 21.06 1.00 -17.21
N GLN A 221 20.31 1.35 -18.27
CA GLN A 221 19.03 0.71 -18.61
C GLN A 221 19.18 -0.80 -18.89
N SER A 222 20.33 -1.39 -18.57
CA SER A 222 20.47 -2.75 -18.10
C SER A 222 19.38 -3.05 -17.07
N THR A 223 18.31 -3.66 -17.55
CA THR A 223 17.23 -4.28 -16.80
C THR A 223 17.68 -5.35 -15.79
N ASN A 224 19.00 -5.62 -15.72
CA ASN A 224 19.65 -6.60 -14.86
C ASN A 224 20.50 -5.97 -13.75
N ASP A 225 20.31 -4.69 -13.42
CA ASP A 225 20.98 -4.13 -12.25
C ASP A 225 20.36 -4.71 -10.96
N ASN A 226 20.98 -5.78 -10.46
CA ASN A 226 20.55 -6.51 -9.26
C ASN A 226 20.47 -5.61 -8.03
N THR A 227 21.03 -4.40 -8.07
CA THR A 227 20.95 -3.42 -6.98
C THR A 227 19.56 -2.82 -6.79
N CYS A 228 18.61 -3.05 -7.71
CA CYS A 228 17.24 -2.53 -7.65
C CYS A 228 16.20 -3.61 -7.32
N ILE A 229 16.66 -4.79 -6.91
CA ILE A 229 15.79 -5.91 -6.57
C ILE A 229 15.61 -5.92 -5.05
N LEU A 230 14.35 -5.86 -4.61
CA LEU A 230 13.99 -6.19 -3.24
C LEU A 230 13.71 -7.69 -3.17
N GLU A 231 14.57 -8.42 -2.46
CA GLU A 231 14.43 -9.86 -2.26
C GLU A 231 13.45 -10.13 -1.11
N ILE A 232 12.24 -10.58 -1.43
CA ILE A 232 11.22 -10.93 -0.43
C ILE A 232 11.47 -12.37 0.04
N PRO A 233 11.81 -12.61 1.32
CA PRO A 233 12.07 -13.96 1.82
C PRO A 233 10.79 -14.78 1.75
N THR A 234 10.87 -15.91 1.07
CA THR A 234 9.72 -16.79 0.93
C THR A 234 9.33 -17.42 2.27
N SER A 235 10.31 -17.65 3.15
CA SER A 235 10.06 -18.04 4.54
C SER A 235 9.15 -17.08 5.26
N SER A 236 9.20 -15.79 4.97
CA SER A 236 8.34 -14.82 5.65
C SER A 236 6.91 -14.84 5.13
N LEU A 237 6.73 -15.11 3.84
CA LEU A 237 5.40 -15.28 3.25
C LEU A 237 4.71 -16.55 3.74
N PHE A 238 5.46 -17.62 3.99
CA PHE A 238 4.95 -18.93 4.38
C PHE A 238 5.26 -19.32 5.84
N HIS A 239 5.56 -18.36 6.72
CA HIS A 239 5.84 -18.60 8.15
C HIS A 239 6.91 -19.68 8.42
N GLY A 240 7.94 -19.75 7.58
CA GLY A 240 9.02 -20.74 7.65
C GLY A 240 8.67 -22.09 7.04
N VAL A 241 7.43 -22.32 6.59
CA VAL A 241 6.96 -23.58 5.99
C VAL A 241 7.31 -23.64 4.49
N VAL A 242 8.57 -23.39 4.14
CA VAL A 242 9.03 -23.41 2.73
C VAL A 242 9.47 -24.81 2.31
N HIS A 243 10.00 -25.61 3.25
CA HIS A 243 10.58 -26.93 2.97
C HIS A 243 9.57 -27.97 2.47
N GLN A 244 8.27 -27.69 2.58
CA GLN A 244 7.20 -28.59 2.13
C GLN A 244 6.68 -28.25 0.72
N LEU A 245 7.17 -27.17 0.12
CA LEU A 245 6.75 -26.70 -1.20
C LEU A 245 7.92 -26.81 -2.18
N GLU A 246 8.00 -27.96 -2.88
CA GLU A 246 8.98 -28.15 -3.95
C GLU A 246 8.81 -27.08 -5.04
N GLY A 247 9.94 -26.54 -5.52
CA GLY A 247 9.96 -25.58 -6.63
C GLY A 247 9.77 -24.11 -6.25
N ILE A 248 9.63 -23.79 -4.96
CA ILE A 248 9.56 -22.40 -4.50
C ILE A 248 10.97 -21.82 -4.29
N PRO A 249 11.29 -20.65 -4.87
CA PRO A 249 12.57 -20.00 -4.65
C PRO A 249 12.73 -19.51 -3.20
N VAL A 250 13.97 -19.40 -2.71
CA VAL A 250 14.28 -18.91 -1.35
C VAL A 250 13.80 -17.46 -1.14
N THR A 251 13.85 -16.67 -2.21
CA THR A 251 13.39 -15.28 -2.24
C THR A 251 12.57 -15.02 -3.50
N ILE A 252 11.72 -14.00 -3.46
CA ILE A 252 10.96 -13.51 -4.59
C ILE A 252 11.48 -12.13 -4.95
N PRO A 253 12.07 -11.95 -6.15
CA PRO A 253 12.60 -10.67 -6.56
C PRO A 253 11.47 -9.70 -6.90
N LEU A 254 11.48 -8.53 -6.28
CA LEU A 254 10.64 -7.38 -6.62
C LEU A 254 11.51 -6.32 -7.29
N ASN A 255 11.35 -6.14 -8.61
CA ASN A 255 12.14 -5.18 -9.38
C ASN A 255 11.58 -3.76 -9.23
N LEU A 256 12.29 -2.92 -8.47
CA LEU A 256 11.89 -1.54 -8.20
C LEU A 256 12.09 -0.61 -9.40
N LEU A 257 12.97 -0.94 -10.36
CA LEU A 257 13.07 -0.20 -11.62
C LEU A 257 11.90 -0.47 -12.54
N GLN A 258 11.45 -1.73 -12.62
CA GLN A 258 10.25 -2.06 -13.38
C GLN A 258 9.03 -1.35 -12.80
N LEU A 259 8.91 -1.35 -11.47
CA LEU A 259 7.88 -0.56 -10.77
C LEU A 259 7.95 0.91 -11.19
N ARG A 260 9.13 1.53 -11.16
CA ARG A 260 9.33 2.91 -11.61
C ARG A 260 8.91 3.13 -13.06
N SER A 261 9.32 2.26 -13.99
CA SER A 261 8.96 2.39 -15.40
C SER A 261 7.45 2.39 -15.61
N GLU A 262 6.75 1.48 -14.93
CA GLU A 262 5.29 1.37 -15.02
C GLU A 262 4.58 2.58 -14.39
N LEU A 263 5.24 3.27 -13.47
CA LEU A 263 4.77 4.52 -12.87
C LEU A 263 5.05 5.75 -13.73
N ASN A 264 6.18 5.77 -14.45
CA ASN A 264 6.52 6.84 -15.39
C ASN A 264 5.55 6.89 -16.59
N ASP A 265 4.97 5.74 -16.96
CA ASP A 265 4.02 5.63 -18.06
C ASP A 265 2.62 6.21 -17.71
N ILE A 266 2.41 6.62 -16.45
CA ILE A 266 1.17 7.23 -15.99
C ILE A 266 1.19 8.73 -16.31
N GLN A 267 0.32 9.15 -17.22
CA GLN A 267 0.03 10.56 -17.46
C GLN A 267 -1.13 10.97 -16.53
N PHE A 268 -0.84 11.87 -15.58
CA PHE A 268 -1.87 12.52 -14.75
C PHE A 268 -2.25 13.89 -15.33
#